data_AF-A0A1H9S3K0-F1
#
_entry.id   AF-A0A1H9S3K0-F1
#
_cell.length_a   1.000
_cell.length_b   1.000
_cell.length_c   1.000
_cell.angle_alpha   90.00
_cell.angle_beta   90.00
_cell.angle_gamma   90.00
#
_symmetry.space_group_name_H-M   'P 1'
#
loop_
_entity.id
_entity.type
_entity.pdbx_description
1 polymer ?
#
loop_
_entity_poly.entity_id
_entity_poly.type
_entity_poly.pdbx_seq_one_letter_code
_entity_poly.pdbx_strand_id
1 'polypeptide(L)'
;MNFYPFHPGDYMLRTAHLDPLEDLAYRRLLDLYYVNENPIEGAAESIARVIRMRSNAAEVEAVLREFFIETTEGWRHNHCDEVIGQYQARANITVS
;
A
#
# COMPACT_ATOMS: atom_id res chain seq x y z
N MET A 1 -0.96 -8.62 8.04
CA MET A 1 -1.00 -8.01 9.38
C MET A 1 -2.43 -7.62 9.76
N ASN A 2 -2.90 -7.94 10.98
CA ASN A 2 -4.24 -7.53 11.46
C ASN A 2 -4.29 -6.13 12.08
N PHE A 3 -3.12 -5.57 12.42
CA PHE A 3 -2.95 -4.22 12.94
C PHE A 3 -1.63 -3.68 12.43
N TYR A 4 -1.62 -2.42 11.97
CA TYR A 4 -0.41 -1.66 11.67
C TYR A 4 -0.56 -0.24 12.25
N PRO A 5 0.53 0.42 12.65
CA PRO A 5 0.47 1.80 13.12
C PRO A 5 0.03 2.71 11.98
N PHE A 6 -1.06 3.45 12.19
CA PHE A 6 -1.52 4.49 11.28
C PHE A 6 -1.23 5.84 11.91
N HIS A 7 -0.46 6.68 11.22
CA HIS A 7 -0.07 8.02 11.67
C HIS A 7 -0.88 9.08 10.87
N PRO A 8 -1.98 9.62 11.43
CA PRO A 8 -2.90 10.47 10.65
C PRO A 8 -2.27 11.77 10.15
N GLY A 9 -1.34 12.36 10.92
CA GLY A 9 -0.64 13.59 10.53
C GLY A 9 0.27 13.38 9.32
N ASP A 10 1.07 12.31 9.35
CA ASP A 10 1.96 11.96 8.24
C ASP A 10 1.16 11.60 6.99
N TYR A 11 0.05 10.87 7.17
CA TYR A 11 -0.87 10.55 6.08
C TYR A 11 -1.42 11.82 5.44
N MET A 12 -2.02 12.72 6.24
CA MET A 12 -2.59 13.98 5.77
C MET A 12 -1.54 14.85 5.05
N LEU A 13 -0.32 14.95 5.57
CA LEU A 13 0.75 15.71 4.92
C LEU A 13 1.16 15.11 3.57
N ARG A 14 1.19 13.78 3.47
CA ARG A 14 1.59 13.07 2.25
C ARG A 14 0.50 13.09 1.17
N THR A 15 -0.77 13.13 1.55
CA THR A 15 -1.90 13.05 0.61
C THR A 15 -2.61 14.39 0.38
N ALA A 16 -2.12 15.50 0.95
CA ALA A 16 -2.77 16.80 0.87
C ALA A 16 -3.02 17.32 -0.56
N HIS A 17 -2.24 16.87 -1.53
CA HIS A 17 -2.36 17.26 -2.94
C HIS A 17 -3.19 16.29 -3.79
N LEU A 18 -3.58 15.13 -3.26
CA LEU A 18 -4.30 14.12 -4.01
C LEU A 18 -5.78 14.50 -4.19
N ASP A 19 -6.32 14.17 -5.36
CA ASP A 19 -7.76 14.19 -5.55
C ASP A 19 -8.44 13.09 -4.70
N PRO A 20 -9.74 13.21 -4.38
CA PRO A 20 -10.42 12.26 -3.47
C PRO A 20 -10.34 10.79 -3.89
N LEU A 21 -10.28 10.50 -5.19
CA LEU A 21 -10.15 9.14 -5.70
C LEU A 21 -8.71 8.62 -5.62
N GLU A 22 -7.72 9.48 -5.76
CA GLU A 22 -6.30 9.13 -5.58
C GLU A 22 -6.01 8.87 -4.10
N ASP A 23 -6.51 9.70 -3.19
CA ASP A 23 -6.41 9.45 -1.74
C ASP A 23 -7.06 8.11 -1.36
N LEU A 24 -8.26 7.83 -1.89
CA LEU A 24 -8.93 6.53 -1.70
C LEU A 24 -8.09 5.37 -2.25
N ALA A 25 -7.51 5.52 -3.44
CA ALA A 25 -6.65 4.51 -4.04
C ALA A 25 -5.42 4.24 -3.16
N TYR A 26 -4.73 5.29 -2.73
CA TYR A 26 -3.56 5.18 -1.84
C TYR A 26 -3.92 4.45 -0.55
N ARG A 27 -5.02 4.86 0.11
CA ARG A 27 -5.50 4.22 1.34
C ARG A 27 -5.74 2.72 1.18
N ARG A 28 -6.38 2.31 0.07
CA ARG A 28 -6.70 0.90 -0.21
C ARG A 28 -5.50 0.09 -0.68
N LEU A 29 -4.55 0.70 -1.38
CA LEU A 29 -3.28 0.05 -1.74
C LEU A 29 -2.44 -0.25 -0.49
N LEU A 30 -2.37 0.68 0.47
CA LEU A 30 -1.74 0.43 1.77
C LEU A 30 -2.41 -0.74 2.51
N ASP A 31 -3.76 -0.78 2.56
CA ASP A 31 -4.47 -1.90 3.16
C ASP A 31 -4.16 -3.24 2.47
N LEU A 32 -4.18 -3.27 1.14
CA LEU A 32 -3.84 -4.47 0.38
C LEU A 32 -2.41 -4.94 0.69
N TYR A 33 -1.45 -4.02 0.74
CA TYR A 33 -0.05 -4.30 1.05
C TYR A 33 0.10 -4.89 2.46
N TYR A 34 -0.52 -4.26 3.47
CA TYR A 34 -0.42 -4.73 4.85
C TYR A 34 -1.19 -6.02 5.11
N VAL A 35 -2.30 -6.27 4.41
CA VAL A 35 -3.04 -7.54 4.49
C VAL A 35 -2.18 -8.68 3.94
N ASN A 36 -1.57 -8.47 2.77
CA ASN A 36 -0.79 -9.50 2.09
C ASN A 36 0.65 -9.63 2.60
N GLU A 37 1.18 -8.60 3.25
CA GLU A 37 2.58 -8.50 3.69
C GLU A 37 3.59 -8.71 2.54
N ASN A 38 3.21 -8.32 1.32
CA ASN A 38 3.99 -8.59 0.10
C ASN A 38 3.75 -7.47 -0.94
N PRO A 39 4.65 -7.29 -1.93
CA PRO A 39 4.44 -6.37 -3.04
C PRO A 39 3.11 -6.65 -3.76
N ILE A 40 2.52 -5.60 -4.32
CA ILE A 40 1.26 -5.72 -5.05
C ILE A 40 1.57 -6.15 -6.49
N GLU A 41 1.15 -7.36 -6.84
CA GLU A 41 1.37 -7.91 -8.18
C GLU A 41 0.30 -7.44 -9.18
N GLY A 42 0.70 -7.27 -10.44
CA GLY A 42 -0.19 -7.04 -11.57
C GLY A 42 -0.19 -5.62 -12.14
N ALA A 43 -0.96 -5.43 -13.20
CA ALA A 43 -1.16 -4.13 -13.84
C ALA A 43 -2.23 -3.31 -13.10
N ALA A 44 -2.20 -1.99 -13.27
CA ALA A 44 -3.11 -1.06 -12.58
C ALA A 44 -4.59 -1.44 -12.74
N GLU A 45 -5.04 -1.92 -13.90
CA GLU A 45 -6.42 -2.35 -14.13
C GLU A 45 -6.82 -3.57 -13.30
N SER A 46 -5.89 -4.53 -13.14
CA SER A 46 -6.12 -5.72 -12.32
C SER A 46 -6.13 -5.37 -10.83
N ILE A 47 -5.20 -4.52 -10.39
CA ILE A 47 -5.10 -4.03 -9.02
C ILE A 47 -6.35 -3.22 -8.66
N ALA A 48 -6.79 -2.31 -9.54
CA ALA A 48 -8.00 -1.53 -9.39
C ALA A 48 -9.24 -2.40 -9.17
N ARG A 49 -9.33 -3.58 -9.81
CA ARG A 49 -10.43 -4.53 -9.53
C ARG A 49 -10.35 -5.11 -8.12
N VAL A 50 -9.16 -5.50 -7.67
CA VAL A 50 -8.91 -6.06 -6.33
C VAL A 50 -9.29 -5.06 -5.25
N ILE A 51 -8.86 -3.80 -5.40
CA ILE A 51 -9.16 -2.72 -4.43
C ILE A 51 -10.52 -2.06 -4.66
N ARG A 52 -11.43 -2.68 -5.44
CA ARG A 52 -12.81 -2.20 -5.67
C ARG A 52 -12.90 -0.79 -6.28
N MET A 53 -11.98 -0.47 -7.19
CA MET A 53 -11.86 0.79 -7.95
C MET A 53 -11.82 0.53 -9.46
N ARG A 54 -12.54 -0.50 -9.95
CA ARG A 54 -12.47 -0.96 -11.36
C ARG A 54 -12.71 0.11 -12.42
N SER A 55 -13.43 1.17 -12.09
CA SER A 55 -13.75 2.28 -13.00
C SER A 55 -12.74 3.43 -12.92
N ASN A 56 -11.71 3.29 -12.08
CA ASN A 56 -10.75 4.33 -11.71
C ASN A 56 -9.30 3.79 -11.80
N ALA A 57 -9.01 3.00 -12.84
CA ALA A 57 -7.70 2.40 -13.02
C ALA A 57 -6.60 3.44 -13.26
N ALA A 58 -6.95 4.58 -13.88
CA ALA A 58 -6.00 5.68 -14.12
C ALA A 58 -5.53 6.33 -12.81
N GLU A 59 -6.44 6.57 -11.86
CA GLU A 59 -6.10 7.11 -10.54
C GLU A 59 -5.27 6.11 -9.73
N VAL A 60 -5.58 4.81 -9.84
CA VAL A 60 -4.77 3.75 -9.22
C VAL A 60 -3.36 3.71 -9.82
N GLU A 61 -3.23 3.83 -11.14
CA GLU A 61 -1.93 3.88 -11.81
C GLU A 61 -1.12 5.11 -11.38
N ALA A 62 -1.75 6.29 -11.33
CA ALA A 62 -1.09 7.53 -10.90
C ALA A 62 -0.51 7.39 -9.49
N VAL A 63 -1.30 6.87 -8.55
CA VAL A 63 -0.88 6.62 -7.17
C VAL A 63 0.21 5.55 -7.07
N LEU A 64 0.13 4.47 -7.85
CA LEU A 64 1.18 3.45 -7.91
C LEU A 64 2.51 4.07 -8.37
N ARG A 65 2.47 4.89 -9.43
CA ARG A 65 3.67 5.55 -9.97
C ARG A 65 4.26 6.59 -9.03
N GLU A 66 3.43 7.24 -8.21
CA GLU A 66 3.89 8.26 -7.28
C GLU A 66 4.46 7.67 -5.97
N PHE A 67 3.77 6.70 -5.38
CA PHE A 67 4.08 6.23 -4.02
C PHE A 67 4.75 4.87 -3.96
N PHE A 68 4.75 4.11 -5.05
CA PHE A 68 5.30 2.76 -5.10
C PHE A 68 6.44 2.66 -6.11
N ILE A 69 7.28 1.63 -5.93
CA ILE A 69 8.39 1.32 -6.83
C ILE A 69 8.00 0.07 -7.61
N GLU A 70 7.95 0.16 -8.93
CA GLU A 70 7.75 -0.99 -9.80
C GLU A 70 9.01 -1.87 -9.81
N THR A 71 8.86 -3.15 -9.50
CA THR A 71 9.95 -4.13 -9.46
C THR A 71 9.55 -5.42 -10.17
N THR A 72 10.47 -6.36 -10.32
CA THR A 72 10.16 -7.70 -10.86
C THR A 72 9.22 -8.50 -9.96
N GLU A 73 9.09 -8.14 -8.68
CA GLU A 73 8.19 -8.76 -7.70
C GLU A 73 6.82 -8.07 -7.64
N GLY A 74 6.61 -6.99 -8.41
CA GLY A 74 5.42 -6.13 -8.34
C GLY A 74 5.72 -4.75 -7.74
N TRP A 75 4.67 -4.07 -7.28
CA TRP A 75 4.75 -2.72 -6.71
C TRP A 75 5.13 -2.76 -5.24
N ARG A 76 6.30 -2.20 -4.90
CA ARG A 76 6.85 -2.13 -3.54
C ARG A 76 6.61 -0.80 -2.86
N HIS A 77 6.43 -0.82 -1.54
CA HIS A 77 6.31 0.39 -0.72
C HIS A 77 7.27 0.33 0.48
N ASN A 78 8.36 1.11 0.41
CA ASN A 78 9.48 1.03 1.35
C ASN A 78 9.06 1.10 2.83
N HIS A 79 8.18 2.06 3.18
CA HIS A 79 7.74 2.19 4.56
C HIS A 79 6.88 1.01 5.03
N CYS A 80 6.10 0.40 4.14
CA CYS A 80 5.33 -0.79 4.48
C CYS A 80 6.27 -1.96 4.73
N ASP A 81 7.30 -2.13 3.89
CA ASP A 81 8.32 -3.17 4.06
C ASP A 81 9.05 -3.04 5.40
N GLU A 82 9.42 -1.82 5.79
CA GLU A 82 10.04 -1.54 7.10
C GLU A 82 9.12 -1.95 8.26
N VAL A 83 7.84 -1.56 8.22
CA VAL A 83 6.85 -1.87 9.25
C VAL A 83 6.58 -3.38 9.35
N ILE A 84 6.46 -4.06 8.20
CA ILE A 84 6.28 -5.51 8.13
C ILE A 84 7.51 -6.23 8.71
N GLY A 85 8.72 -5.82 8.32
CA GLY A 85 9.95 -6.40 8.85
C GLY A 85 10.07 -6.26 10.37
N GLN A 86 9.72 -5.09 10.92
CA GLN A 86 9.67 -4.88 12.37
C GLN A 86 8.63 -5.77 13.07
N TYR A 87 7.45 -5.93 12.45
CA TYR A 87 6.39 -6.78 12.98
C TYR A 87 6.82 -8.26 13.01
N GLN A 88 7.37 -8.77 11.89
CA GLN A 88 7.82 -10.16 11.77
C GLN A 88 9.00 -10.45 12.72
N ALA A 89 9.94 -9.52 12.88
CA ALA A 89 11.03 -9.66 13.84
C ALA A 89 10.51 -9.84 15.28
N ARG A 90 9.51 -9.05 15.69
CA ARG A 90 8.90 -9.15 17.03
C ARG A 90 8.13 -10.46 17.21
N ALA A 91 7.38 -10.90 16.19
CA ALA A 91 6.66 -12.16 16.21
C ALA A 91 7.63 -13.34 16.40
N ASN A 92 8.75 -13.37 15.68
CA ASN A 92 9.74 -14.45 15.75
C ASN A 92 10.45 -14.51 17.12
N ILE A 93 10.70 -13.36 17.76
CA ILE A 93 11.28 -13.30 19.11
C ILE A 93 10.32 -13.87 20.17
N THR A 94 9.01 -13.76 19.97
CA THR A 94 8.00 -14.16 20.97
C THR A 94 7.75 -15.68 20.97
N VAL A 95 8.16 -16.39 19.92
CA VAL A 95 7.90 -17.83 19.73
C VAL A 95 9.15 -18.70 20.03
N SER A 96 10.29 -18.07 20.38
CA SER A 96 11.55 -18.74 20.75
C SER A 96 11.80 -18.69 22.25
#